data_AF-A0A9W7ZWT6-F1
#
_entry.id   AF-A0A9W7ZWT6-F1
#
_cell.length_a   1.000
_cell.length_b   1.000
_cell.length_c   1.000
_cell.angle_alpha   90.00
_cell.angle_beta   90.00
_cell.angle_gamma   90.00
#
_symmetry.space_group_name_H-M   'P 1'
#
loop_
_entity.id
_entity.type
_entity.pdbx_description
1 polymer ?
#
loop_
_entity_poly.entity_id
_entity_poly.type
_entity_poly.pdbx_seq_one_letter_code
_entity_poly.pdbx_strand_id
1 'polypeptide(L)'
;MAKMYDALSWEKIFPLLDIIRLLLPYIGNNIFSTKDGKKLLSTIITDGEKNISVLPAPSLLMLLRLSCNLFEFDKMVLLAVDLRKGTSNPEVALSKSSREVVTSLLINSLLHEKDNIRQMASSLAFNFSMWSLITTVGNKSPNSLGEFEYYEKWRKSISDTESDLRNNSVENEEWVSEVVSAVLNALEVEGNSSASKDGESDAKAKSASHQVIVRLLASLANFLYMAPDEVFGIAEALNMDEILKEKEKIKAPGTEADNIKPLVKEIRDLVRFHSSSSD
;
A
#
# COMPACT_ATOMS: atom_id res chain seq x y z
N MET A 1 -6.20 -21.33 -15.02
CA MET A 1 -6.59 -20.00 -14.48
C MET A 1 -6.76 -18.97 -15.61
N ALA A 2 -5.80 -18.77 -16.51
CA ALA A 2 -5.93 -17.82 -17.64
C ALA A 2 -7.23 -18.02 -18.47
N LYS A 3 -7.48 -19.24 -18.96
CA LYS A 3 -8.74 -19.56 -19.68
C LYS A 3 -10.02 -19.26 -18.89
N MET A 4 -9.98 -19.33 -17.56
CA MET A 4 -11.14 -18.99 -16.72
C MET A 4 -11.27 -17.47 -16.58
N TYR A 5 -10.15 -16.76 -16.44
CA TYR A 5 -10.12 -15.30 -16.41
C TYR A 5 -10.73 -14.73 -17.71
N ASP A 6 -10.30 -15.22 -18.86
CA ASP A 6 -10.78 -14.75 -20.18
C ASP A 6 -12.28 -15.04 -20.42
N ALA A 7 -12.84 -16.02 -19.71
CA ALA A 7 -14.23 -16.44 -19.86
C ALA A 7 -15.21 -15.74 -18.90
N LEU A 8 -14.71 -15.03 -17.89
CA LEU A 8 -15.53 -14.43 -16.84
C LEU A 8 -15.65 -12.91 -17.04
N SER A 9 -16.87 -12.39 -16.89
CA SER A 9 -17.08 -10.95 -16.76
C SER A 9 -16.62 -10.46 -15.38
N TRP A 10 -16.34 -9.15 -15.25
CA TRP A 10 -15.96 -8.51 -13.98
C TRP A 10 -17.00 -8.68 -12.86
N GLU A 11 -18.26 -8.92 -13.20
CA GLU A 11 -19.32 -9.28 -12.26
C GLU A 11 -19.16 -10.66 -11.64
N LYS A 12 -18.52 -11.58 -12.36
CA LYS A 12 -18.37 -12.99 -11.99
C LYS A 12 -16.92 -13.35 -11.68
N ILE A 13 -16.00 -12.39 -11.67
CA ILE A 13 -14.58 -12.65 -11.46
C ILE A 13 -14.24 -12.92 -9.99
N PHE A 14 -15.10 -12.48 -9.06
CA PHE A 14 -14.87 -12.57 -7.62
C PHE A 14 -14.39 -13.96 -7.16
N PRO A 15 -15.03 -15.09 -7.51
CA PRO A 15 -14.57 -16.42 -7.06
C PRO A 15 -13.18 -16.78 -7.58
N LEU A 16 -12.83 -16.36 -8.79
CA LEU A 16 -11.51 -16.61 -9.35
C LEU A 16 -10.44 -15.80 -8.59
N LEU A 17 -10.71 -14.52 -8.31
CA LEU A 17 -9.81 -13.69 -7.51
C LEU A 17 -9.63 -14.27 -6.10
N ASP A 18 -10.71 -14.78 -5.50
CA ASP A 18 -10.70 -15.41 -4.18
C ASP A 18 -9.80 -16.66 -4.15
N ILE A 19 -9.92 -17.53 -5.16
CA ILE A 19 -9.06 -18.70 -5.33
C ILE A 19 -7.59 -18.27 -5.50
N ILE A 20 -7.32 -17.30 -6.39
CA ILE A 20 -5.94 -16.86 -6.64
C ILE A 20 -5.32 -16.29 -5.38
N ARG A 21 -6.01 -15.41 -4.64
CA ARG A 21 -5.45 -14.84 -3.40
C ARG A 21 -5.18 -15.90 -2.34
N LEU A 22 -5.98 -16.98 -2.28
CA LEU A 22 -5.80 -18.07 -1.32
C LEU A 22 -4.66 -19.00 -1.73
N LEU A 23 -4.42 -19.17 -3.03
CA LEU A 23 -3.33 -19.99 -3.54
C LEU A 23 -1.98 -19.27 -3.47
N LEU A 24 -1.96 -17.93 -3.56
CA LEU A 24 -0.70 -17.18 -3.60
C LEU A 24 0.22 -17.52 -2.40
N PRO A 25 -0.27 -17.66 -1.16
CA PRO A 25 0.57 -18.05 -0.03
C PRO A 25 1.25 -19.42 -0.15
N TYR A 26 0.59 -20.38 -0.79
CA TYR A 26 1.03 -21.79 -0.80
C TYR A 26 1.85 -22.14 -2.04
N ILE A 27 1.47 -21.59 -3.19
CA ILE A 27 2.06 -21.95 -4.49
C ILE A 27 2.50 -20.72 -5.29
N GLY A 28 2.49 -19.53 -4.67
CA GLY A 28 2.99 -18.26 -5.22
C GLY A 28 4.33 -18.42 -5.91
N ASN A 29 5.31 -18.93 -5.15
CA ASN A 29 6.68 -19.07 -5.65
C ASN A 29 6.83 -20.06 -6.81
N ASN A 30 5.95 -21.06 -6.93
CA ASN A 30 6.07 -22.11 -7.94
C ASN A 30 5.28 -21.81 -9.21
N ILE A 31 4.05 -21.31 -9.07
CA ILE A 31 3.15 -21.08 -10.20
C ILE A 31 3.24 -19.63 -10.64
N PHE A 32 3.13 -18.70 -9.70
CA PHE A 32 3.00 -17.28 -10.01
C PHE A 32 4.34 -16.60 -10.28
N SER A 33 5.47 -17.22 -9.92
CA SER A 33 6.82 -16.77 -10.33
C SER A 33 7.18 -17.12 -11.78
N THR A 34 6.42 -18.01 -12.42
CA THR A 34 6.64 -18.34 -13.84
C THR A 34 6.27 -17.15 -14.73
N LYS A 35 6.80 -17.10 -15.96
CA LYS A 35 6.47 -16.04 -16.93
C LYS A 35 4.95 -15.91 -17.13
N ASP A 36 4.26 -17.03 -17.27
CA ASP A 36 2.81 -17.06 -17.50
C ASP A 36 2.01 -16.66 -16.24
N GLY A 37 2.47 -17.10 -15.06
CA GLY A 37 1.87 -16.71 -13.79
C GLY A 37 1.99 -15.20 -13.52
N LYS A 38 3.17 -14.62 -13.75
CA LYS A 38 3.40 -13.17 -13.67
C LYS A 38 2.53 -12.41 -14.65
N LYS A 39 2.46 -12.87 -15.92
CA LYS A 39 1.61 -12.25 -16.95
C LYS A 39 0.14 -12.27 -16.53
N LEU A 40 -0.36 -13.39 -16.02
CA LEU A 40 -1.75 -13.51 -15.55
C LEU A 40 -2.05 -12.53 -14.42
N LEU A 41 -1.21 -12.49 -13.38
CA LEU A 41 -1.42 -11.57 -12.25
C LEU A 41 -1.36 -10.11 -12.68
N SER A 42 -0.37 -9.75 -13.50
CA SER A 42 -0.24 -8.40 -14.04
C SER A 42 -1.45 -8.00 -14.88
N THR A 43 -1.97 -8.91 -15.69
CA THR A 43 -3.20 -8.69 -16.50
C THR A 43 -4.41 -8.46 -15.58
N ILE A 44 -4.62 -9.33 -14.59
CA ILE A 44 -5.72 -9.21 -13.62
C ILE A 44 -5.70 -7.85 -12.91
N ILE A 45 -4.52 -7.42 -12.44
CA ILE A 45 -4.39 -6.18 -11.67
C ILE A 45 -4.55 -4.96 -12.57
N THR A 46 -3.93 -4.97 -13.76
CA THR A 46 -4.06 -3.89 -14.74
C THR A 46 -5.49 -3.71 -15.19
N ASP A 47 -6.17 -4.79 -15.57
CA ASP A 47 -7.55 -4.68 -16.03
C ASP A 47 -8.49 -4.35 -14.87
N GLY A 48 -8.21 -4.85 -13.66
CA GLY A 48 -8.96 -4.50 -12.46
C GLY A 48 -8.87 -3.00 -12.12
N GLU A 49 -7.69 -2.40 -12.25
CA GLU A 49 -7.48 -0.96 -12.11
C GLU A 49 -8.25 -0.16 -13.17
N LYS A 50 -8.17 -0.55 -14.44
CA LYS A 50 -8.90 0.11 -15.53
C LYS A 50 -10.42 0.08 -15.34
N ASN A 51 -10.93 -0.97 -14.71
CA ASN A 51 -12.36 -1.18 -14.49
C ASN A 51 -12.82 -0.81 -13.07
N ILE A 52 -12.00 -0.13 -12.27
CA ILE A 52 -12.27 0.10 -10.84
C ILE A 52 -13.61 0.78 -10.56
N SER A 53 -14.03 1.71 -11.42
CA SER A 53 -15.28 2.47 -11.29
C SER A 53 -16.55 1.65 -11.54
N VAL A 54 -16.43 0.54 -12.28
CA VAL A 54 -17.54 -0.36 -12.61
C VAL A 54 -17.41 -1.71 -11.89
N LEU A 55 -16.35 -1.90 -11.11
CA LEU A 55 -16.05 -3.16 -10.46
C LEU A 55 -16.98 -3.37 -9.25
N PRO A 56 -17.69 -4.51 -9.14
CA PRO A 56 -18.48 -4.77 -7.95
C PRO A 56 -17.60 -4.81 -6.71
N ALA A 57 -18.11 -4.27 -5.60
CA ALA A 57 -17.36 -4.18 -4.33
C ALA A 57 -16.72 -5.52 -3.89
N PRO A 58 -17.37 -6.71 -4.02
CA PRO A 58 -16.70 -7.97 -3.71
C PRO A 58 -15.46 -8.23 -4.56
N SER A 59 -15.55 -7.98 -5.87
CA SER A 59 -14.42 -8.15 -6.80
C SER A 59 -13.28 -7.17 -6.49
N LEU A 60 -13.59 -5.90 -6.18
CA LEU A 60 -12.59 -4.91 -5.77
C LEU A 60 -11.91 -5.29 -4.45
N LEU A 61 -12.66 -5.77 -3.46
CA LEU A 61 -12.08 -6.27 -2.21
C LEU A 61 -11.15 -7.46 -2.42
N MET A 62 -11.48 -8.37 -3.35
CA MET A 62 -10.59 -9.48 -3.67
C MET A 62 -9.36 -9.02 -4.43
N LEU A 63 -9.51 -8.06 -5.33
CA LEU A 63 -8.38 -7.46 -6.05
C LEU A 63 -7.40 -6.77 -5.10
N LEU A 64 -7.91 -6.02 -4.11
CA LEU A 64 -7.10 -5.39 -3.09
C LEU A 64 -6.41 -6.43 -2.20
N ARG A 65 -7.13 -7.47 -1.75
CA ARG A 65 -6.52 -8.57 -0.97
C ARG A 65 -5.44 -9.31 -1.76
N LEU A 66 -5.68 -9.56 -3.04
CA LEU A 66 -4.68 -10.15 -3.94
C LEU A 66 -3.44 -9.25 -4.02
N SER A 67 -3.64 -7.93 -4.16
CA SER A 67 -2.55 -6.95 -4.22
C SER A 67 -1.76 -6.89 -2.91
N CYS A 68 -2.43 -6.94 -1.75
CA CYS A 68 -1.76 -7.05 -0.45
C CYS A 68 -0.87 -8.29 -0.38
N ASN A 69 -1.37 -9.44 -0.85
CA ASN A 69 -0.64 -10.71 -0.79
C ASN A 69 0.59 -10.74 -1.72
N LEU A 70 0.72 -9.82 -2.69
CA LEU A 70 1.95 -9.71 -3.49
C LEU A 70 3.16 -9.30 -2.64
N PHE A 71 2.95 -8.56 -1.55
CA PHE A 71 4.01 -8.10 -0.66
C PHE A 71 4.52 -9.18 0.30
N GLU A 72 3.85 -10.33 0.38
CA GLU A 72 4.26 -11.46 1.23
C GLU A 72 5.48 -12.20 0.68
N PHE A 73 5.73 -12.13 -0.64
CA PHE A 73 6.78 -12.90 -1.30
C PHE A 73 7.77 -11.99 -2.04
N ASP A 74 9.06 -12.17 -1.76
CA ASP A 74 10.17 -11.41 -2.33
C ASP A 74 10.13 -11.36 -3.87
N LYS A 75 9.73 -12.47 -4.52
CA LYS A 75 9.63 -12.55 -5.98
C LYS A 75 8.35 -11.94 -6.54
N MET A 76 7.30 -11.82 -5.72
CA MET A 76 6.01 -11.22 -6.10
C MET A 76 5.97 -9.72 -5.81
N VAL A 77 6.73 -9.24 -4.82
CA VAL A 77 6.82 -7.80 -4.56
C VAL A 77 7.29 -7.06 -5.80
N LEU A 78 8.22 -7.67 -6.53
CA LEU A 78 8.69 -7.17 -7.82
C LEU A 78 7.54 -7.00 -8.81
N LEU A 79 6.57 -7.92 -8.83
CA LEU A 79 5.40 -7.76 -9.70
C LEU A 79 4.55 -6.56 -9.31
N ALA A 80 4.43 -6.24 -8.01
CA ALA A 80 3.65 -5.10 -7.53
C ALA A 80 4.36 -3.75 -7.76
N VAL A 81 5.70 -3.76 -7.76
CA VAL A 81 6.51 -2.53 -7.69
C VAL A 81 7.47 -2.36 -8.88
N ASP A 82 7.43 -3.25 -9.88
CA ASP A 82 8.28 -3.12 -11.07
C ASP A 82 8.01 -1.79 -11.76
N LEU A 83 9.09 -1.05 -11.96
CA LEU A 83 9.13 0.26 -12.60
C LEU A 83 9.26 0.14 -14.12
N ARG A 84 9.69 -1.04 -14.61
CA ARG A 84 9.85 -1.26 -16.04
C ARG A 84 8.48 -1.20 -16.70
N LYS A 85 8.26 -0.14 -17.49
CA LYS A 85 7.27 -0.17 -18.57
C LYS A 85 7.69 -1.31 -19.49
N GLY A 86 6.72 -2.15 -19.86
CA GLY A 86 6.98 -3.47 -20.43
C GLY A 86 8.16 -3.44 -21.40
N THR A 87 9.11 -4.34 -21.17
CA THR A 87 10.36 -4.43 -21.92
C THR A 87 10.09 -4.36 -23.42
N SER A 88 11.09 -3.93 -24.19
CA SER A 88 11.15 -3.63 -25.63
C SER A 88 10.49 -4.60 -26.64
N ASN A 89 9.75 -5.61 -26.16
CA ASN A 89 8.83 -6.41 -26.93
C ASN A 89 7.43 -5.74 -27.01
N PRO A 90 7.07 -5.11 -28.14
CA PRO A 90 5.84 -4.32 -28.30
C PRO A 90 4.54 -5.12 -28.10
N GLU A 91 4.58 -6.45 -28.10
CA GLU A 91 3.40 -7.31 -27.90
C GLU A 91 2.93 -7.44 -26.43
N VAL A 92 3.76 -7.03 -25.45
CA VAL A 92 3.44 -7.15 -24.01
C VAL A 92 3.73 -5.84 -23.24
N ALA A 93 3.99 -4.74 -23.97
CA ALA A 93 4.21 -3.44 -23.35
C ALA A 93 2.90 -2.96 -22.69
N LEU A 94 2.82 -3.08 -21.37
CA LEU A 94 1.79 -2.39 -20.60
C LEU A 94 2.01 -0.88 -20.74
N SER A 95 0.93 -0.14 -20.99
CA SER A 95 0.97 1.32 -21.08
C SER A 95 1.38 1.99 -19.76
N LYS A 96 1.20 1.28 -18.64
CA LYS A 96 1.59 1.67 -17.29
C LYS A 96 2.57 0.64 -16.72
N SER A 97 3.52 1.09 -15.91
CA SER A 97 4.32 0.21 -15.05
C SER A 97 3.43 -0.46 -14.01
N SER A 98 3.86 -1.61 -13.48
CA SER A 98 3.11 -2.28 -12.41
C SER A 98 2.93 -1.39 -11.19
N ARG A 99 3.96 -0.61 -10.83
CA ARG A 99 3.88 0.38 -9.74
C ARG A 99 2.76 1.40 -10.00
N GLU A 100 2.71 2.02 -11.19
CA GLU A 100 1.66 3.00 -11.53
C GLU A 100 0.25 2.39 -11.41
N VAL A 101 0.08 1.11 -11.80
CA VAL A 101 -1.19 0.40 -11.66
C VAL A 101 -1.55 0.18 -10.19
N VAL A 102 -0.62 -0.33 -9.38
CA VAL A 102 -0.87 -0.60 -7.95
C VAL A 102 -1.09 0.69 -7.17
N THR A 103 -0.33 1.75 -7.46
CA THR A 103 -0.53 3.09 -6.87
C THR A 103 -1.91 3.64 -7.22
N SER A 104 -2.32 3.59 -8.49
CA SER A 104 -3.66 4.03 -8.90
C SER A 104 -4.76 3.23 -8.20
N LEU A 105 -4.64 1.90 -8.15
CA LEU A 105 -5.57 1.03 -7.44
C LEU A 105 -5.66 1.40 -5.95
N LEU A 106 -4.51 1.65 -5.30
CA LEU A 106 -4.43 2.06 -3.90
C LEU A 106 -5.13 3.40 -3.66
N ILE A 107 -4.77 4.45 -4.40
CA ILE A 107 -5.31 5.80 -4.25
C ILE A 107 -6.84 5.80 -4.42
N ASN A 108 -7.32 5.22 -5.52
CA ASN A 108 -8.75 5.13 -5.79
C ASN A 108 -9.50 4.35 -4.70
N SER A 109 -8.86 3.33 -4.10
CA SER A 109 -9.49 2.52 -3.05
C SER A 109 -9.45 3.19 -1.67
N LEU A 110 -8.40 3.98 -1.36
CA LEU A 110 -8.34 4.81 -0.15
C LEU A 110 -9.41 5.89 -0.15
N LEU A 111 -9.76 6.43 -1.33
CA LEU A 111 -10.76 7.47 -1.51
C LEU A 111 -12.17 6.91 -1.83
N HIS A 112 -12.37 5.60 -1.71
CA HIS A 112 -13.65 4.97 -2.04
C HIS A 112 -14.73 5.29 -0.98
N GLU A 113 -15.98 5.45 -1.42
CA GLU A 113 -17.13 5.72 -0.55
C GLU A 113 -17.42 4.63 0.52
N LYS A 114 -16.92 3.39 0.34
CA LYS A 114 -17.28 2.24 1.18
C LYS A 114 -16.18 1.93 2.17
N ASP A 115 -16.53 1.90 3.45
CA ASP A 115 -15.60 1.69 4.57
C ASP A 115 -14.81 0.39 4.44
N ASN A 116 -15.43 -0.69 4.00
CA ASN A 116 -14.75 -1.98 3.85
C ASN A 116 -13.65 -1.96 2.78
N ILE A 117 -13.80 -1.15 1.72
CA ILE A 117 -12.79 -0.97 0.68
C ILE A 117 -11.65 -0.13 1.22
N ARG A 118 -11.94 0.99 1.89
CA ARG A 118 -10.91 1.83 2.54
C ARG A 118 -10.14 1.06 3.61
N GLN A 119 -10.82 0.22 4.39
CA GLN A 119 -10.21 -0.68 5.36
C GLN A 119 -9.17 -1.59 4.71
N MET A 120 -9.50 -2.23 3.58
CA MET A 120 -8.55 -3.08 2.86
C MET A 120 -7.43 -2.26 2.20
N ALA A 121 -7.76 -1.09 1.66
CA ALA A 121 -6.78 -0.18 1.07
C ALA A 121 -5.75 0.30 2.10
N SER A 122 -6.13 0.48 3.37
CA SER A 122 -5.19 0.82 4.45
C SER A 122 -4.14 -0.27 4.69
N SER A 123 -4.50 -1.54 4.51
CA SER A 123 -3.54 -2.65 4.56
C SER A 123 -2.58 -2.63 3.38
N LEU A 124 -3.09 -2.31 2.19
CA LEU A 124 -2.24 -2.14 1.00
C LEU A 124 -1.29 -0.95 1.16
N ALA A 125 -1.78 0.19 1.67
CA ALA A 125 -0.96 1.37 1.97
C ALA A 125 0.17 1.03 2.95
N PHE A 126 -0.14 0.30 4.03
CA PHE A 126 0.85 -0.15 4.99
C PHE A 126 1.91 -1.05 4.34
N ASN A 127 1.51 -2.10 3.62
CA ASN A 127 2.44 -2.99 2.92
C ASN A 127 3.34 -2.24 1.92
N PHE A 128 2.74 -1.30 1.18
CA PHE A 128 3.45 -0.51 0.18
C PHE A 128 4.45 0.46 0.82
N SER A 129 4.06 1.10 1.93
CA SER A 129 4.92 1.99 2.71
C SER A 129 6.11 1.25 3.35
N MET A 130 5.88 0.03 3.86
CA MET A 130 6.94 -0.81 4.40
C MET A 130 7.96 -1.15 3.32
N TRP A 131 7.50 -1.58 2.14
CA TRP A 131 8.37 -1.83 1.00
C TRP A 131 9.18 -0.57 0.62
N SER A 132 8.52 0.60 0.56
CA SER A 132 9.18 1.87 0.23
C SER A 132 10.25 2.24 1.25
N LEU A 133 9.95 2.10 2.55
CA LEU A 133 10.90 2.36 3.63
C LEU A 133 12.12 1.44 3.53
N ILE A 134 11.90 0.13 3.38
CA ILE A 134 12.99 -0.86 3.32
C ILE A 134 13.91 -0.59 2.14
N THR A 135 13.33 -0.31 0.97
CA THR A 135 14.12 -0.02 -0.24
C THR A 135 14.90 1.28 -0.11
N THR A 136 14.30 2.33 0.45
CA THR A 136 14.94 3.64 0.65
C THR A 136 16.09 3.55 1.65
N VAL A 137 15.85 2.97 2.83
CA VAL A 137 16.88 2.80 3.87
C VAL A 137 17.99 1.87 3.39
N GLY A 138 17.63 0.76 2.74
CA GLY A 138 18.60 -0.20 2.21
C GLY A 138 19.51 0.38 1.12
N ASN A 139 19.05 1.40 0.39
CA ASN A 139 19.87 2.12 -0.59
C ASN A 139 20.74 3.20 0.06
N LYS A 140 20.19 3.99 0.99
CA LYS A 140 20.90 5.13 1.60
C LYS A 140 21.91 4.71 2.68
N SER A 141 21.65 3.62 3.40
CA SER A 141 22.53 3.14 4.47
C SER A 141 22.51 1.61 4.56
N PRO A 142 23.33 0.92 3.72
CA PRO A 142 23.38 -0.54 3.67
C PRO A 142 23.69 -1.22 5.01
N ASN A 143 24.35 -0.52 5.93
CA ASN A 143 24.81 -1.04 7.23
C ASN A 143 23.90 -0.66 8.41
N SER A 144 22.94 0.26 8.25
CA SER A 144 22.03 0.66 9.35
C SER A 144 20.87 -0.31 9.56
N LEU A 145 20.64 -1.25 8.64
CA LEU A 145 19.62 -2.30 8.77
C LEU A 145 20.12 -3.53 9.55
N GLY A 146 21.35 -3.51 10.08
CA GLY A 146 21.98 -4.63 10.77
C GLY A 146 21.21 -5.19 11.97
N GLU A 147 20.22 -4.46 12.49
CA GLU A 147 19.36 -4.91 13.58
C GLU A 147 18.17 -5.77 13.13
N PHE A 148 17.89 -5.86 11.82
CA PHE A 148 16.76 -6.65 11.35
C PHE A 148 17.19 -7.82 10.44
N GLU A 149 17.59 -8.93 11.05
CA GLU A 149 18.03 -10.17 10.41
C GLU A 149 17.09 -10.67 9.30
N TYR A 150 15.78 -10.53 9.48
CA TYR A 150 14.77 -10.86 8.48
C TYR A 150 14.93 -10.06 7.17
N TYR A 151 15.32 -8.79 7.25
CA TYR A 151 15.41 -7.90 6.09
C TYR A 151 16.71 -8.06 5.33
N GLU A 152 17.82 -8.37 5.99
CA GLU A 152 19.05 -8.75 5.29
C GLU A 152 18.83 -10.02 4.47
N LYS A 153 18.02 -10.97 4.97
CA LYS A 153 17.61 -12.17 4.22
C LYS A 153 16.73 -11.83 3.02
N TRP A 154 15.69 -11.02 3.22
CA TRP A 154 14.80 -10.52 2.15
C TRP A 154 15.58 -9.76 1.06
N ARG A 155 16.45 -8.84 1.48
CA ARG A 155 17.31 -8.03 0.61
C ARG A 155 18.26 -8.89 -0.21
N LYS A 156 18.91 -9.89 0.40
CA LYS A 156 19.80 -10.83 -0.31
C LYS A 156 19.05 -11.65 -1.36
N SER A 157 17.87 -12.12 -1.00
CA SER A 157 16.95 -12.82 -1.91
C SER A 157 16.59 -11.98 -3.15
N ILE A 158 16.36 -10.68 -2.97
CA ILE A 158 16.06 -9.76 -4.08
C ILE A 158 17.33 -9.38 -4.86
N SER A 159 18.47 -9.14 -4.20
CA SER A 159 19.72 -8.75 -4.86
C SER A 159 20.28 -9.84 -5.77
N ASP A 160 20.07 -11.11 -5.40
CA ASP A 160 20.47 -12.25 -6.24
C ASP A 160 19.57 -12.38 -7.49
N THR A 161 18.41 -11.71 -7.50
CA THR A 161 17.42 -11.81 -8.55
C THR A 161 17.49 -10.66 -9.57
N GLU A 162 17.93 -9.45 -9.22
CA GLU A 162 18.06 -8.34 -10.19
C GLU A 162 18.92 -7.17 -9.67
N SER A 163 20.10 -6.93 -10.28
CA SER A 163 20.94 -5.74 -10.06
C SER A 163 20.29 -4.44 -10.53
N ASP A 164 19.30 -4.54 -11.42
CA ASP A 164 18.79 -3.43 -12.22
C ASP A 164 17.71 -2.59 -11.50
N LEU A 165 17.08 -3.14 -10.46
CA LEU A 165 16.07 -2.42 -9.67
C LEU A 165 16.68 -1.28 -8.85
N ARG A 166 17.95 -1.40 -8.46
CA ARG A 166 18.64 -0.38 -7.65
C ARG A 166 18.87 0.94 -8.38
N ASN A 167 19.04 0.88 -9.71
CA ASN A 167 19.36 2.07 -10.50
C ASN A 167 18.11 2.85 -10.93
N ASN A 168 16.94 2.19 -11.00
CA ASN A 168 15.71 2.82 -11.49
C ASN A 168 14.77 3.33 -10.37
N SER A 169 15.01 2.98 -9.10
CA SER A 169 14.07 3.29 -8.01
C SER A 169 14.15 4.72 -7.47
N VAL A 170 15.21 5.46 -7.79
CA VAL A 170 15.47 6.81 -7.21
C VAL A 170 14.91 7.93 -8.09
N GLU A 171 14.70 7.73 -9.40
CA GLU A 171 14.41 8.83 -10.32
C GLU A 171 12.92 9.25 -10.41
N ASN A 172 12.01 8.57 -9.71
CA ASN A 172 10.60 8.95 -9.76
C ASN A 172 9.94 8.68 -8.41
N GLU A 173 10.06 9.65 -7.51
CA GLU A 173 9.42 9.72 -6.19
C GLU A 173 8.12 10.54 -6.21
N GLU A 174 7.69 11.06 -7.37
CA GLU A 174 6.44 11.82 -7.53
C GLU A 174 5.22 11.04 -6.99
N TRP A 175 5.19 9.73 -7.22
CA TRP A 175 4.12 8.86 -6.71
C TRP A 175 4.01 8.84 -5.18
N VAL A 176 5.10 9.10 -4.44
CA VAL A 176 5.06 9.15 -2.97
C VAL A 176 4.16 10.29 -2.53
N SER A 177 4.26 11.44 -3.20
CA SER A 177 3.41 12.60 -2.90
C SER A 177 1.92 12.32 -3.14
N GLU A 178 1.59 11.59 -4.21
CA GLU A 178 0.22 11.18 -4.53
C GLU A 178 -0.34 10.23 -3.45
N VAL A 179 0.47 9.24 -3.03
CA VAL A 179 0.07 8.28 -2.01
C VAL A 179 -0.06 8.95 -0.64
N VAL A 180 0.89 9.82 -0.26
CA VAL A 180 0.82 10.58 1.00
C VAL A 180 -0.43 11.46 1.03
N SER A 181 -0.76 12.13 -0.08
CA SER A 181 -1.98 12.92 -0.20
C SER A 181 -3.24 12.06 -0.01
N ALA A 182 -3.28 10.88 -0.64
CA ALA A 182 -4.40 9.95 -0.50
C ALA A 182 -4.52 9.39 0.93
N VAL A 183 -3.39 9.10 1.59
CA VAL A 183 -3.35 8.62 2.98
C VAL A 183 -3.84 9.71 3.94
N LEU A 184 -3.44 10.97 3.75
CA LEU A 184 -3.91 12.09 4.56
C LEU A 184 -5.42 12.32 4.39
N ASN A 185 -5.92 12.32 3.16
CA ASN A 185 -7.35 12.43 2.89
C ASN A 185 -8.13 11.25 3.51
N ALA A 186 -7.60 10.03 3.41
CA ALA A 186 -8.21 8.88 4.06
C ALA A 186 -8.19 9.02 5.60
N LEU A 187 -7.09 9.50 6.19
CA LEU A 187 -7.01 9.78 7.62
C LEU A 187 -8.04 10.81 8.04
N GLU A 188 -8.20 11.92 7.29
CA GLU A 188 -9.18 12.96 7.59
C GLU A 188 -10.59 12.36 7.72
N VAL A 189 -11.00 11.54 6.75
CA VAL A 189 -12.31 10.87 6.75
C VAL A 189 -12.45 9.83 7.89
N GLU A 190 -11.40 9.04 8.13
CA GLU A 190 -11.45 7.94 9.11
C GLU A 190 -11.46 8.45 10.56
N GLY A 191 -12.43 8.01 11.35
CA GLY A 191 -12.62 8.42 12.74
C GLY A 191 -13.64 9.55 12.96
N ASN A 192 -13.96 10.33 11.92
CA ASN A 192 -14.99 11.38 11.99
C ASN A 192 -16.42 10.81 11.93
N SER A 193 -16.58 9.58 11.42
CA SER A 193 -17.87 8.91 11.25
C SER A 193 -18.47 8.28 12.53
N SER A 194 -17.81 8.39 13.68
CA SER A 194 -18.11 7.56 14.87
C SER A 194 -19.09 8.19 15.90
N ALA A 195 -19.88 9.19 15.49
CA ALA A 195 -20.87 9.86 16.35
C ALA A 195 -22.32 9.36 16.19
N SER A 196 -22.55 8.12 15.77
CA SER A 196 -23.89 7.50 15.85
C SER A 196 -24.18 7.06 17.30
N LYS A 197 -25.24 7.60 17.91
CA LYS A 197 -25.57 7.51 19.34
C LYS A 197 -26.15 6.15 19.81
N ASP A 198 -26.16 5.12 18.97
CA ASP A 198 -26.89 3.88 19.27
C ASP A 198 -25.93 2.76 19.72
N GLY A 199 -25.79 2.64 21.04
CA GLY A 199 -24.82 1.77 21.71
C GLY A 199 -25.23 0.29 21.74
N GLU A 200 -24.46 -0.56 21.04
CA GLU A 200 -23.99 -1.89 21.48
C GLU A 200 -23.34 -2.66 20.32
N SER A 201 -23.76 -2.43 19.07
CA SER A 201 -23.08 -2.98 17.86
C SER A 201 -21.74 -2.28 17.52
N ASP A 202 -21.37 -1.32 18.37
CA ASP A 202 -20.46 -0.23 18.05
C ASP A 202 -19.00 -0.53 18.42
N ALA A 203 -18.74 -1.42 19.39
CA ALA A 203 -17.39 -1.71 19.86
C ALA A 203 -16.50 -2.38 18.80
N LYS A 204 -17.04 -3.36 18.06
CA LYS A 204 -16.31 -4.07 16.99
C LYS A 204 -16.06 -3.16 15.78
N ALA A 205 -17.05 -2.32 15.43
CA ALA A 205 -16.91 -1.35 14.35
C ALA A 205 -15.87 -0.27 14.70
N LYS A 206 -15.90 0.24 15.93
CA LYS A 206 -14.89 1.18 16.45
C LYS A 206 -13.49 0.57 16.45
N SER A 207 -13.34 -0.66 16.92
CA SER A 207 -12.05 -1.37 16.88
C SER A 207 -11.52 -1.51 15.45
N ALA A 208 -12.36 -1.88 14.48
CA ALA A 208 -11.97 -1.96 13.08
C ALA A 208 -11.53 -0.59 12.53
N SER A 209 -12.24 0.49 12.85
CA SER A 209 -11.87 1.85 12.45
C SER A 209 -10.52 2.28 13.06
N HIS A 210 -10.26 1.97 14.33
CA HIS A 210 -8.95 2.27 14.94
C HIS A 210 -7.80 1.52 14.24
N GLN A 211 -8.02 0.27 13.85
CA GLN A 211 -7.00 -0.48 13.10
C GLN A 211 -6.69 0.17 11.74
N VAL A 212 -7.68 0.76 11.07
CA VAL A 212 -7.45 1.53 9.84
C VAL A 212 -6.58 2.75 10.12
N ILE A 213 -6.93 3.53 11.15
CA ILE A 213 -6.18 4.74 11.52
C ILE A 213 -4.73 4.39 11.87
N VAL A 214 -4.50 3.34 12.65
CA VAL A 214 -3.14 2.88 12.98
C VAL A 214 -2.35 2.49 11.73
N ARG A 215 -2.95 1.74 10.79
CA ARG A 215 -2.29 1.37 9.52
C ARG A 215 -1.95 2.59 8.67
N LEU A 216 -2.88 3.54 8.57
CA LEU A 216 -2.67 4.77 7.81
C LEU A 216 -1.59 5.65 8.44
N LEU A 217 -1.60 5.85 9.76
CA LEU A 217 -0.55 6.59 10.47
C LEU A 217 0.82 5.93 10.31
N ALA A 218 0.90 4.61 10.49
CA ALA A 218 2.14 3.87 10.28
C ALA A 218 2.62 3.99 8.82
N SER A 219 1.70 3.94 7.85
CA SER A 219 2.06 4.14 6.44
C SER A 219 2.57 5.54 6.15
N LEU A 220 1.97 6.56 6.76
CA LEU A 220 2.40 7.96 6.64
C LEU A 220 3.81 8.15 7.23
N ALA A 221 4.06 7.62 8.43
CA ALA A 221 5.39 7.66 9.05
C ALA A 221 6.46 7.00 8.16
N ASN A 222 6.17 5.82 7.62
CA ASN A 222 7.06 5.09 6.72
C ASN A 222 7.38 5.87 5.44
N PHE A 223 6.39 6.50 4.82
CA PHE A 223 6.62 7.33 3.64
C PHE A 223 7.44 8.57 3.97
N LEU A 224 7.17 9.25 5.09
CA LEU A 224 7.85 10.49 5.47
C LEU A 224 9.29 10.29 5.95
N TYR A 225 9.62 9.13 6.54
CA TYR A 225 10.92 8.92 7.20
C TYR A 225 12.15 9.31 6.36
N MET A 226 12.10 9.15 5.04
CA MET A 226 13.17 9.55 4.11
C MET A 226 12.64 10.22 2.83
N ALA A 227 11.46 10.82 2.90
CA ALA A 227 10.86 11.52 1.78
C ALA A 227 11.64 12.79 1.40
N PRO A 228 11.55 13.24 0.14
CA PRO A 228 12.00 14.57 -0.28
C PRO A 228 11.19 15.68 0.38
N ASP A 229 11.80 16.86 0.52
CA ASP A 229 11.21 18.08 1.07
C ASP A 229 9.84 18.42 0.42
N GLU A 230 9.68 18.16 -0.88
CA GLU A 230 8.43 18.41 -1.60
C GLU A 230 7.24 17.64 -1.02
N VAL A 231 7.47 16.41 -0.53
CA VAL A 231 6.43 15.59 0.10
C VAL A 231 5.98 16.21 1.42
N PHE A 232 6.90 16.79 2.18
CA PHE A 232 6.57 17.49 3.42
C PHE A 232 5.80 18.78 3.15
N GLY A 233 6.17 19.55 2.13
CA GLY A 233 5.42 20.72 1.70
C GLY A 233 3.98 20.39 1.31
N ILE A 234 3.77 19.26 0.62
CA ILE A 234 2.42 18.76 0.29
C ILE A 234 1.66 18.33 1.55
N ALA A 235 2.31 17.60 2.46
CA ALA A 235 1.66 17.17 3.71
C ALA A 235 1.24 18.37 4.58
N GLU A 236 2.06 19.42 4.64
CA GLU A 236 1.72 20.68 5.31
C GLU A 236 0.55 21.39 4.62
N ALA A 237 0.58 21.50 3.29
CA ALA A 237 -0.51 22.11 2.51
C ALA A 237 -1.86 21.38 2.66
N LEU A 238 -1.83 20.08 3.01
CA LEU A 238 -3.01 19.27 3.31
C LEU A 238 -3.39 19.26 4.80
N ASN A 239 -2.92 20.25 5.58
CA ASN A 239 -3.25 20.43 7.00
C ASN A 239 -2.94 19.19 7.87
N MET A 240 -1.85 18.47 7.57
CA MET A 240 -1.47 17.27 8.32
C MET A 240 -1.44 17.48 9.84
N ASP A 241 -0.96 18.63 10.34
CA ASP A 241 -0.91 18.87 11.79
C ASP A 241 -2.32 18.91 12.44
N GLU A 242 -3.31 19.47 11.75
CA GLU A 242 -4.70 19.46 12.22
C GLU A 242 -5.27 18.05 12.23
N ILE A 243 -5.09 17.29 11.13
CA ILE A 243 -5.50 15.89 11.03
C ILE A 243 -4.89 15.07 12.18
N LEU A 244 -3.59 15.21 12.43
CA LEU A 244 -2.89 14.51 13.51
C LEU A 244 -3.40 14.91 14.91
N LYS A 245 -3.70 16.21 15.14
CA LYS A 245 -4.31 16.68 16.40
C LYS A 245 -5.68 16.08 16.64
N GLU A 246 -6.46 15.87 15.59
CA GLU A 246 -7.75 15.19 15.70
C GLU A 246 -7.57 13.72 16.06
N LYS A 247 -6.66 13.00 15.41
CA LYS A 247 -6.45 11.57 15.69
C LYS A 247 -5.88 11.33 17.09
N GLU A 248 -5.06 12.25 17.59
CA GLU A 248 -4.55 12.18 18.97
C GLU A 248 -5.65 12.26 20.05
N LYS A 249 -6.79 12.89 19.73
CA LYS A 249 -7.95 12.99 20.64
C LYS A 249 -8.76 11.71 20.72
N ILE A 250 -8.55 10.75 19.82
CA ILE A 250 -9.25 9.47 19.84
C ILE A 250 -8.93 8.76 21.15
N LYS A 251 -9.95 8.61 21.99
CA LYS A 251 -9.91 7.85 23.23
C LYS A 251 -10.69 6.58 23.00
N ALA A 252 -10.02 5.44 22.96
CA ALA A 252 -10.72 4.18 22.85
C ALA A 252 -10.11 3.11 23.77
N PRO A 253 -10.95 2.27 24.38
CA PRO A 253 -10.47 1.12 25.12
C PRO A 253 -9.93 0.08 24.15
N GLY A 254 -8.70 -0.37 24.36
CA GLY A 254 -8.06 -1.44 23.59
C GLY A 254 -6.63 -1.12 23.17
N THR A 255 -5.85 -2.18 22.97
CA THR A 255 -4.42 -2.15 22.68
C THR A 255 -4.04 -1.37 21.42
N GLU A 256 -4.95 -1.29 20.44
CA GLU A 256 -4.67 -0.65 19.16
C GLU A 256 -4.79 0.88 19.24
N ALA A 257 -5.72 1.39 20.04
CA ALA A 257 -5.86 2.84 20.23
C ALA A 257 -4.67 3.43 21.00
N ASP A 258 -4.05 2.63 21.86
CA ASP A 258 -2.84 3.00 22.58
C ASP A 258 -1.65 3.30 21.65
N ASN A 259 -1.67 2.76 20.41
CA ASN A 259 -0.63 3.00 19.41
C ASN A 259 -0.82 4.31 18.62
N ILE A 260 -2.01 4.92 18.65
CA ILE A 260 -2.30 6.13 17.86
C ILE A 260 -1.45 7.31 18.34
N LYS A 261 -1.41 7.57 19.64
CA LYS A 261 -0.68 8.73 20.19
C LYS A 261 0.84 8.64 19.97
N PRO A 262 1.50 7.49 20.24
CA PRO A 262 2.91 7.32 19.89
C PRO A 262 3.20 7.59 18.41
N LEU A 263 2.40 7.03 17.49
CA LEU A 263 2.58 7.24 16.06
C LEU A 263 2.39 8.70 15.64
N VAL A 264 1.36 9.38 16.17
CA VAL A 264 1.15 10.81 15.91
C VAL A 264 2.36 11.63 16.37
N LYS A 265 2.89 11.32 17.56
CA LYS A 265 4.07 12.00 18.09
C LYS A 265 5.29 11.78 17.18
N GLU A 266 5.53 10.53 16.78
CA GLU A 266 6.64 10.17 15.89
C GLU A 266 6.57 10.92 14.55
N ILE A 267 5.40 10.98 13.93
CA ILE A 267 5.22 11.74 12.67
C ILE A 267 5.52 13.22 12.86
N ARG A 268 5.05 13.84 13.95
CA ARG A 268 5.36 15.26 14.22
C ARG A 268 6.84 15.49 14.48
N ASP A 269 7.50 14.57 15.17
CA ASP A 269 8.93 14.66 15.46
C ASP A 269 9.74 14.53 14.14
N LEU A 270 9.33 13.67 13.21
CA LEU A 270 9.91 13.56 11.86
C LEU A 270 9.78 14.88 11.08
N VAL A 271 8.59 15.47 11.06
CA VAL A 271 8.33 16.74 10.36
C VAL A 271 9.20 17.86 10.92
N ARG A 272 9.28 17.99 12.26
CA ARG A 272 10.12 18.99 12.92
C ARG A 272 11.60 18.82 12.63
N PHE A 273 12.08 17.58 12.68
CA PHE A 273 13.47 17.27 12.38
C PHE A 273 13.83 17.74 10.97
N HIS A 274 12.93 17.52 10.01
CA HIS A 274 13.16 17.93 8.64
C HIS A 274 13.11 19.45 8.45
N SER A 275 12.12 20.14 9.04
CA SER A 275 12.05 21.61 8.98
C SER A 275 13.30 22.27 9.57
N SER A 276 13.91 21.68 10.61
CA SER A 276 15.15 22.20 11.21
C SER A 276 16.41 21.96 10.39
N SER A 277 16.35 21.11 9.37
CA SER A 277 17.50 20.78 8.50
C SER A 277 17.56 21.66 7.23
N SER A 278 16.49 22.39 6.93
CA SER A 278 16.36 23.23 5.73
C SER A 278 16.67 24.72 5.98
N ASP A 279 16.93 25.11 7.24
CA ASP A 279 17.39 26.45 7.67
C ASP A 279 18.93 26.53 7.76
#